data_AF-A0A9D4SBY9-F1
#
_entry.id   AF-A0A9D4SBY9-F1
#
_cell.length_a   1.000
_cell.length_b   1.000
_cell.length_c   1.000
_cell.angle_alpha   90.00
_cell.angle_beta   90.00
_cell.angle_gamma   90.00
#
_symmetry.space_group_name_H-M   'P 1'
#
loop_
_entity.id
_entity.type
_entity.pdbx_description
1 polymer ?
#
loop_
_entity_poly.entity_id
_entity_poly.type
_entity_poly.pdbx_seq_one_letter_code
_entity_poly.pdbx_strand_id
1 'polypeptide(L)'
;MMSQHLDSHLECKDIDVSHRLGKYFPNKNRPVIVKFVRRRKKIDVMKRAKLLKGSGIYIIEDLTKKNAEVIASLRLKETGCVERAWSYEGKLFVRYRVSERNEQIHFNHYQSWLSKPWQSKNRPHTLRKYRLLLQAADHQNISNKNFVKLVFPPKAAAVL
;
A
#
# COMPACT_ATOMS: atom_id res chain seq x y z
N MET A 1 -23.63 -7.11 8.22
CA MET A 1 -23.63 -5.71 7.72
C MET A 1 -22.21 -5.30 7.30
N MET A 2 -21.81 -5.51 6.04
CA MET A 2 -20.44 -5.19 5.55
C MET A 2 -20.41 -4.20 4.37
N SER A 3 -21.55 -3.61 3.99
CA SER A 3 -21.68 -2.80 2.77
C SER A 3 -21.51 -1.28 2.95
N GLN A 4 -21.41 -0.74 4.17
CA GLN A 4 -21.65 0.70 4.42
C GLN A 4 -20.44 1.58 4.71
N HIS A 5 -19.19 1.14 4.46
CA HIS A 5 -18.03 1.99 4.79
C HIS A 5 -17.44 2.75 3.62
N LEU A 6 -17.83 2.44 2.38
CA LEU A 6 -17.33 3.14 1.20
C LEU A 6 -18.49 3.72 0.38
N ASP A 7 -19.10 4.80 0.88
CA ASP A 7 -20.20 5.52 0.22
C ASP A 7 -19.75 6.28 -1.06
N SER A 8 -18.77 5.76 -1.78
CA SER A 8 -18.51 6.22 -3.14
C SER A 8 -19.57 5.59 -4.03
N HIS A 9 -20.41 6.38 -4.69
CA HIS A 9 -21.13 5.94 -5.90
C HIS A 9 -20.09 5.42 -6.91
N LEU A 10 -19.78 4.13 -6.78
CA LEU A 10 -18.82 3.39 -7.57
C LEU A 10 -19.63 2.43 -8.42
N GLU A 11 -19.63 2.68 -9.72
CA GLU A 11 -20.36 1.87 -10.68
C GLU A 11 -19.39 0.97 -11.45
N CYS A 12 -19.90 -0.09 -12.09
CA CYS A 12 -19.06 -0.96 -12.93
C CYS A 12 -18.33 -0.17 -14.03
N LYS A 13 -18.96 0.86 -14.59
CA LYS A 13 -18.37 1.75 -15.62
C LYS A 13 -17.15 2.55 -15.14
N ASP A 14 -16.92 2.65 -13.83
CA ASP A 14 -15.76 3.33 -13.26
C ASP A 14 -14.51 2.43 -13.22
N ILE A 15 -14.68 1.11 -13.37
CA ILE A 15 -13.63 0.10 -13.31
C ILE A 15 -13.32 -0.37 -14.73
N ASP A 16 -12.06 -0.26 -15.12
CA ASP A 16 -11.57 -0.75 -16.41
C ASP A 16 -11.19 -2.23 -16.30
N VAL A 17 -10.37 -2.57 -15.30
CA VAL A 17 -9.89 -3.94 -15.07
C VAL A 17 -9.91 -4.25 -13.59
N SER A 18 -10.33 -5.46 -13.22
CA SER A 18 -10.09 -6.00 -11.87
C SER A 18 -9.70 -7.46 -11.94
N HIS A 19 -8.62 -7.83 -11.24
CA HIS A 19 -8.20 -9.24 -11.15
C HIS A 19 -7.46 -9.54 -9.85
N ARG A 20 -7.38 -10.83 -9.49
CA ARG A 20 -6.68 -11.30 -8.30
C ARG A 20 -5.19 -11.43 -8.58
N LEU A 21 -4.35 -11.01 -7.64
CA LEU A 21 -2.90 -11.14 -7.72
C LEU A 21 -2.42 -12.42 -7.01
N GLY A 22 -1.42 -13.08 -7.62
CA GLY A 22 -0.68 -14.20 -7.03
C GLY A 22 -1.40 -15.56 -7.05
N LYS A 23 -0.67 -16.58 -6.58
CA LYS A 23 -1.16 -17.97 -6.50
C LYS A 23 -2.28 -18.11 -5.47
N TYR A 24 -3.27 -18.94 -5.78
CA TYR A 24 -4.35 -19.27 -4.85
C TYR A 24 -3.86 -20.18 -3.72
N PHE A 25 -4.29 -19.87 -2.49
CA PHE A 25 -4.08 -20.72 -1.32
C PHE A 25 -5.40 -20.81 -0.53
N PRO A 26 -5.83 -22.00 -0.08
CA PRO A 26 -7.15 -22.17 0.56
C PRO A 26 -7.41 -21.23 1.75
N ASN A 27 -6.39 -21.05 2.61
CA ASN A 27 -6.49 -20.29 3.86
C ASN A 27 -6.07 -18.82 3.73
N LYS A 28 -5.89 -18.30 2.52
CA LYS A 28 -5.46 -16.91 2.30
C LYS A 28 -6.28 -16.23 1.23
N ASN A 29 -6.77 -15.04 1.56
CA ASN A 29 -7.38 -14.17 0.57
C ASN A 29 -6.30 -13.55 -0.33
N ARG A 30 -6.50 -13.63 -1.64
CA ARG A 30 -5.64 -12.98 -2.62
C ARG A 30 -6.01 -11.50 -2.74
N PRO A 31 -5.02 -10.59 -2.78
CA PRO A 31 -5.31 -9.20 -3.06
C PRO A 31 -5.92 -9.05 -4.47
N VAL A 32 -6.74 -8.02 -4.65
CA VAL A 32 -7.31 -7.64 -5.95
C VAL A 32 -6.60 -6.40 -6.42
N ILE A 33 -6.15 -6.36 -7.67
CA ILE A 33 -5.72 -5.13 -8.31
C ILE A 33 -6.89 -4.59 -9.14
N VAL A 34 -7.12 -3.28 -9.05
CA VAL A 34 -8.20 -2.58 -9.74
C VAL A 34 -7.60 -1.41 -10.50
N LYS A 35 -7.87 -1.35 -11.80
CA LYS A 35 -7.62 -0.20 -12.67
C LYS A 35 -8.91 0.59 -12.79
N PHE A 36 -8.88 1.86 -12.40
CA PHE A 36 -10.01 2.76 -12.64
C PHE A 36 -9.92 3.38 -14.02
N VAL A 37 -11.08 3.61 -14.65
CA VAL A 37 -11.18 4.36 -15.91
C VAL A 37 -10.70 5.79 -15.70
N ARG A 38 -11.14 6.42 -14.60
CA ARG A 38 -10.85 7.83 -14.28
C ARG A 38 -9.98 7.96 -13.03
N ARG A 39 -8.90 8.73 -13.13
CA ARG A 39 -8.01 9.05 -11.99
C ARG A 39 -8.76 9.67 -10.81
N ARG A 40 -9.71 10.57 -11.08
CA ARG A 40 -10.51 11.24 -10.03
C ARG A 40 -11.26 10.24 -9.17
N LYS A 41 -11.87 9.22 -9.78
CA LYS A 41 -12.59 8.16 -9.06
C LYS A 41 -11.65 7.35 -8.16
N LYS A 42 -10.46 7.01 -8.66
CA LYS A 42 -9.41 6.38 -7.85
C LYS A 42 -9.04 7.23 -6.64
N ILE A 43 -8.88 8.54 -6.81
CA ILE A 43 -8.58 9.47 -5.69
C ILE A 43 -9.74 9.48 -4.68
N ASP A 44 -10.98 9.55 -5.14
CA ASP A 44 -12.17 9.57 -4.27
C ASP A 44 -12.28 8.28 -3.43
N VAL A 45 -12.03 7.12 -4.06
CA VAL A 45 -11.95 5.81 -3.38
C VAL A 45 -10.82 5.80 -2.34
N MET A 46 -9.62 6.27 -2.70
CA MET A 46 -8.48 6.33 -1.79
C MET A 46 -8.71 7.25 -0.59
N LYS A 47 -9.41 8.39 -0.77
CA LYS A 47 -9.77 9.30 0.34
C LYS A 47 -10.72 8.65 1.34
N ARG A 48 -11.61 7.78 0.86
CA ARG A 48 -12.57 7.03 1.68
C ARG A 48 -12.00 5.76 2.29
N ALA A 49 -10.85 5.27 1.81
CA ALA A 49 -10.18 4.09 2.37
C ALA A 49 -9.93 4.14 3.88
N LYS A 50 -9.80 5.35 4.46
CA LYS A 50 -9.68 5.56 5.91
C LYS A 50 -10.89 5.04 6.71
N LEU A 51 -12.07 5.00 6.10
CA LEU A 51 -13.32 4.51 6.69
C LEU A 51 -13.30 2.98 6.88
N LEU A 52 -12.38 2.28 6.23
CA LEU A 52 -12.19 0.84 6.40
C LEU A 52 -11.30 0.49 7.61
N LYS A 53 -10.83 1.48 8.37
CA LYS A 53 -10.04 1.26 9.58
C LYS A 53 -10.87 0.40 10.56
N GLY A 54 -10.27 -0.67 11.07
CA GLY A 54 -10.94 -1.64 11.97
C GLY A 54 -11.59 -2.82 11.24
N SER A 55 -11.87 -2.72 9.94
CA SER A 55 -12.47 -3.82 9.17
C SER A 55 -11.50 -4.94 8.79
N GLY A 56 -10.20 -4.72 8.94
CA GLY A 56 -9.15 -5.61 8.43
C GLY A 56 -8.96 -5.56 6.90
N ILE A 57 -9.78 -4.79 6.18
CA ILE A 57 -9.63 -4.52 4.75
C ILE A 57 -8.80 -3.25 4.55
N TYR A 58 -7.88 -3.29 3.59
CA TYR A 58 -7.02 -2.16 3.25
C TYR A 58 -7.07 -1.87 1.76
N ILE A 59 -7.11 -0.58 1.42
CA ILE A 59 -6.96 -0.08 0.06
C ILE A 59 -5.64 0.68 0.03
N ILE A 60 -4.72 0.25 -0.83
CA ILE A 60 -3.40 0.87 -0.99
C ILE A 60 -3.15 1.17 -2.45
N GLU A 61 -2.34 2.21 -2.73
CA GLU A 61 -1.88 2.45 -4.09
C GLU A 61 -1.01 1.30 -4.58
N ASP A 62 -1.13 0.99 -5.86
CA ASP A 62 -0.15 0.13 -6.52
C ASP A 62 1.09 0.95 -6.85
N LEU A 63 2.21 0.60 -6.21
CA LEU A 63 3.46 1.33 -6.32
C LEU A 63 4.46 0.53 -7.13
N THR A 64 5.31 1.24 -7.88
CA THR A 64 6.49 0.61 -8.48
C THR A 64 7.36 0.01 -7.37
N LYS A 65 8.10 -1.05 -7.73
CA LYS A 65 9.02 -1.73 -6.80
C LYS A 65 9.92 -0.76 -6.03
N LYS A 66 10.51 0.19 -6.76
CA LYS A 66 11.36 1.25 -6.19
C LYS A 66 10.62 2.06 -5.12
N ASN A 67 9.42 2.55 -5.44
CA ASN A 67 8.64 3.35 -4.50
C ASN A 67 8.19 2.55 -3.27
N ALA A 68 7.82 1.29 -3.48
CA ALA A 68 7.47 0.37 -2.40
C ALA A 68 8.67 0.10 -1.48
N GLU A 69 9.87 -0.11 -2.04
CA GLU A 69 11.11 -0.30 -1.29
C GLU A 69 11.50 0.93 -0.48
N VAL A 70 11.36 2.14 -1.02
CA VAL A 70 11.63 3.39 -0.27
C VAL A 70 10.68 3.53 0.92
N ILE A 71 9.37 3.36 0.72
CA ILE A 71 8.40 3.40 1.83
C ILE A 71 8.73 2.33 2.87
N ALA A 72 9.07 1.11 2.44
CA ALA A 72 9.43 0.03 3.34
C ALA A 72 10.69 0.39 4.15
N SER A 73 11.73 0.89 3.50
CA SER A 73 12.96 1.33 4.16
C SER A 73 12.70 2.41 5.21
N LEU A 74 11.91 3.43 4.90
CA LEU A 74 11.54 4.48 5.86
C LEU A 74 10.79 3.93 7.07
N ARG A 75 9.83 3.05 6.84
CA ARG A 75 9.00 2.49 7.92
C ARG A 75 9.72 1.45 8.77
N LEU A 76 10.73 0.76 8.22
CA LEU A 76 11.40 -0.36 8.87
C LEU A 76 12.77 -0.01 9.42
N LYS A 77 13.50 0.87 8.74
CA LYS A 77 14.88 1.22 9.12
C LYS A 77 14.96 2.50 9.92
N GLU A 78 14.02 3.43 9.77
CA GLU A 78 14.08 4.75 10.39
C GLU A 78 13.00 4.95 11.47
N THR A 79 12.63 3.89 12.20
CA THR A 79 11.51 3.90 13.16
C THR A 79 11.70 4.91 14.30
N GLY A 80 12.94 5.23 14.66
CA GLY A 80 13.27 6.23 15.67
C GLY A 80 12.97 7.66 15.25
N CYS A 81 13.11 7.98 13.96
CA CYS A 81 12.99 9.35 13.45
C CYS A 81 11.72 9.57 12.61
N VAL A 82 11.25 8.53 11.93
CA VAL A 82 10.06 8.57 11.07
C VAL A 82 8.84 8.21 11.90
N GLU A 83 7.87 9.12 11.91
CA GLU A 83 6.57 8.86 12.52
C GLU A 83 5.66 8.12 11.53
N ARG A 84 5.62 8.59 10.28
CA ARG A 84 4.75 8.03 9.24
C ARG A 84 5.37 8.22 7.86
N ALA A 85 5.23 7.22 7.00
CA ALA A 85 5.51 7.35 5.56
C ALA A 85 4.33 6.80 4.76
N TRP A 86 3.92 7.46 3.68
CA TRP A 86 2.80 7.05 2.84
C TRP A 86 3.00 7.48 1.39
N SER A 87 2.21 6.93 0.49
CA SER A 87 2.14 7.40 -0.89
C SER A 87 0.81 8.12 -1.14
N TYR A 88 0.85 9.05 -2.06
CA TYR A 88 -0.34 9.66 -2.62
C TYR A 88 -0.07 10.04 -4.07
N GLU A 89 -0.92 9.57 -4.97
CA GLU A 89 -0.84 9.91 -6.40
C GLU A 89 0.46 9.49 -7.09
N GLY A 90 1.14 8.47 -6.54
CA GLY A 90 2.46 8.00 -6.99
C GLY A 90 3.64 8.78 -6.41
N LYS A 91 3.38 9.82 -5.61
CA LYS A 91 4.40 10.56 -4.85
C LYS A 91 4.55 9.96 -3.46
N LEU A 92 5.75 10.07 -2.90
CA LEU A 92 6.09 9.55 -1.58
C LEU A 92 6.16 10.70 -0.58
N PHE A 93 5.63 10.49 0.61
CA PHE A 93 5.61 11.46 1.69
C PHE A 93 6.10 10.82 2.98
N VAL A 94 6.78 11.63 3.79
CA VAL A 94 7.26 11.25 5.12
C VAL A 94 6.92 12.36 6.12
N ARG A 95 6.57 11.95 7.34
CA ARG A 95 6.48 12.81 8.51
C ARG A 95 7.48 12.30 9.53
N TYR A 96 8.40 13.16 9.92
CA TYR A 96 9.37 12.88 10.97
C TYR A 96 8.75 13.17 12.33
N ARG A 97 9.30 12.60 13.40
CA ARG A 97 8.84 12.88 14.76
C ARG A 97 9.28 14.26 15.25
N VAL A 98 10.44 14.72 14.78
CA VAL A 98 11.05 16.00 15.17
C VAL A 98 10.42 17.17 14.39
N SER A 99 10.02 16.91 13.15
CA SER A 99 9.42 17.89 12.25
C SER A 99 7.94 17.55 12.07
N GLU A 100 7.05 18.44 12.51
CA GLU A 100 5.61 18.27 12.27
C GLU A 100 5.22 18.43 10.79
N ARG A 101 6.18 18.78 9.91
CA ARG A 101 5.92 18.99 8.49
C ARG A 101 5.96 17.66 7.73
N ASN A 102 5.06 17.55 6.76
CA ASN A 102 5.09 16.48 5.79
C ASN A 102 6.05 16.85 4.66
N GLU A 103 7.05 16.02 4.42
CA GLU A 103 8.02 16.22 3.34
C GLU A 103 7.73 15.27 2.19
N GLN A 104 7.76 15.80 0.96
CA GLN A 104 7.72 14.97 -0.23
C GLN A 104 9.13 14.42 -0.52
N ILE A 105 9.24 13.12 -0.73
CA ILE A 105 10.50 12.48 -1.07
C ILE A 105 10.68 12.49 -2.58
N HIS A 106 11.84 12.98 -3.02
CA HIS A 106 12.24 13.00 -4.41
C HIS A 106 13.09 11.77 -4.77
N PHE A 107 12.90 11.28 -6.00
CA PHE A 107 13.53 10.06 -6.52
C PHE A 107 15.06 10.14 -6.58
N ASN A 108 15.63 11.34 -6.69
CA ASN A 108 17.07 11.57 -6.84
C ASN A 108 17.91 10.98 -5.68
N HIS A 109 17.27 10.71 -4.54
CA HIS A 109 17.88 10.11 -3.36
C HIS A 109 17.56 8.61 -3.19
N TYR A 110 17.06 7.92 -4.23
CA TYR A 110 16.64 6.51 -4.14
C TYR A 110 17.68 5.61 -3.46
N GLN A 111 18.94 5.70 -3.91
CA GLN A 111 20.03 4.87 -3.38
C GLN A 111 20.32 5.17 -1.91
N SER A 112 20.20 6.43 -1.46
CA SER A 112 20.46 6.78 -0.07
C SER A 112 19.42 6.19 0.89
N TRP A 113 18.16 6.02 0.43
CA TRP A 113 17.12 5.37 1.23
C TRP A 113 17.32 3.85 1.34
N LEU A 114 17.77 3.21 0.26
CA LEU A 114 18.03 1.77 0.27
C LEU A 114 19.27 1.42 1.08
N SER A 115 20.34 2.23 0.97
CA SER A 115 21.61 1.99 1.64
C SER A 115 21.58 2.26 3.15
N LYS A 116 20.50 2.85 3.67
CA LYS A 116 20.36 3.08 5.12
C LYS A 116 20.56 1.80 5.91
N PRO A 117 21.37 1.83 6.99
CA PRO A 117 21.56 0.68 7.86
C PRO A 117 20.25 0.37 8.60
N TRP A 118 20.08 -0.89 9.00
CA TRP A 118 18.98 -1.26 9.89
C TRP A 118 19.27 -0.71 11.28
N GLN A 119 18.38 0.12 11.83
CA GLN A 119 18.57 0.73 13.16
C GLN A 119 18.42 -0.28 14.33
N SER A 120 18.20 -1.58 14.08
CA SER A 120 18.00 -2.60 15.12
C SER A 120 18.84 -3.86 14.88
N LYS A 121 19.46 -4.37 15.97
CA LYS A 121 20.12 -5.69 16.04
C LYS A 121 19.12 -6.87 15.99
N ASN A 122 17.83 -6.62 16.23
CA ASN A 122 16.76 -7.61 16.15
C ASN A 122 15.90 -7.33 14.91
N ARG A 123 16.02 -8.19 13.89
CA ARG A 123 15.15 -8.15 12.71
C ARG A 123 13.71 -8.37 13.16
N PRO A 124 12.80 -7.40 13.03
CA PRO A 124 11.43 -7.64 13.44
C PRO A 124 10.75 -8.54 12.40
N HIS A 125 10.00 -9.51 12.91
CA HIS A 125 9.19 -10.52 12.20
C HIS A 125 8.11 -9.89 11.27
N THR A 126 7.99 -8.55 11.27
CA THR A 126 7.16 -7.70 10.41
C THR A 126 7.53 -7.74 8.93
N LEU A 127 8.66 -8.34 8.55
CA LEU A 127 9.01 -8.63 7.15
C LEU A 127 7.92 -9.44 6.42
N ARG A 128 7.09 -10.22 7.12
CA ARG A 128 5.99 -10.98 6.49
C ARG A 128 4.93 -10.06 5.86
N LYS A 129 4.67 -8.89 6.44
CA LYS A 129 3.69 -7.90 5.94
C LYS A 129 4.21 -7.14 4.71
N TYR A 130 5.52 -6.90 4.65
CA TYR A 130 6.19 -6.18 3.55
C TYR A 130 6.71 -7.10 2.44
N ARG A 131 6.94 -8.38 2.71
CA ARG A 131 7.26 -9.40 1.69
C ARG A 131 6.13 -9.49 0.65
N LEU A 132 4.86 -9.33 1.05
CA LEU A 132 3.71 -9.27 0.14
C LEU A 132 3.62 -7.97 -0.69
N LEU A 133 4.24 -6.88 -0.21
CA LEU A 133 4.36 -5.64 -0.96
C LEU A 133 5.48 -5.75 -2.00
N LEU A 134 6.60 -6.38 -1.63
CA LEU A 134 7.76 -6.58 -2.52
C LEU A 134 7.57 -7.70 -3.55
N GLN A 135 6.90 -8.80 -3.19
CA GLN A 135 6.60 -9.93 -4.11
C GLN A 135 5.55 -9.60 -5.17
N ALA A 136 4.79 -8.52 -4.99
CA ALA A 136 3.72 -8.12 -5.88
C ALA A 136 4.07 -6.87 -6.70
N ALA A 137 5.26 -6.32 -6.53
CA ALA A 137 5.72 -5.18 -7.33
C ALA A 137 6.24 -5.72 -8.66
N ASP A 138 5.40 -5.66 -9.69
CA ASP A 138 5.72 -6.11 -11.03
C ASP A 138 6.82 -5.23 -11.66
N HIS A 139 7.59 -5.81 -12.60
CA HIS A 139 8.81 -5.21 -13.18
C HIS A 139 8.58 -3.96 -14.06
N GLN A 140 7.35 -3.48 -14.21
CA GLN A 140 7.06 -2.35 -15.09
C GLN A 140 7.23 -1.01 -14.37
N ASN A 141 8.18 -0.22 -14.88
CA ASN A 141 8.66 1.06 -14.38
C ASN A 141 7.64 2.22 -14.48
N ILE A 142 6.36 1.92 -14.72
CA ILE A 142 5.31 2.92 -14.93
C ILE A 142 4.35 2.80 -13.76
N SER A 143 4.45 3.75 -12.81
CA SER A 143 3.40 4.03 -11.83
C SER A 143 2.14 4.40 -12.59
N ASN A 144 1.32 3.40 -12.94
CA ASN A 144 0.11 3.65 -13.67
C ASN A 144 -0.92 4.21 -12.68
N LYS A 145 -1.12 5.53 -12.80
CA LYS A 145 -1.71 6.43 -11.81
C LYS A 145 -3.14 6.09 -11.36
N ASN A 146 -3.77 5.14 -12.04
CA ASN A 146 -5.16 4.72 -11.86
C ASN A 146 -5.31 3.35 -11.18
N PHE A 147 -4.22 2.70 -10.79
CA PHE A 147 -4.27 1.40 -10.14
C PHE A 147 -4.32 1.50 -8.62
N VAL A 148 -5.04 0.56 -8.01
CA VAL A 148 -5.20 0.39 -6.58
C VAL A 148 -5.19 -1.09 -6.26
N LYS A 149 -4.60 -1.45 -5.11
CA LYS A 149 -4.58 -2.79 -4.58
C LYS A 149 -5.47 -2.89 -3.34
N LEU A 150 -6.41 -3.81 -3.38
CA LEU A 150 -7.31 -4.17 -2.28
C LEU A 150 -6.73 -5.39 -1.55
N VAL A 151 -6.53 -5.27 -0.24
CA VAL A 151 -6.00 -6.31 0.63
C VAL A 151 -7.08 -6.69 1.64
N PHE A 152 -7.35 -7.98 1.76
CA PHE A 152 -8.39 -8.53 2.64
C PHE A 152 -7.75 -9.20 3.87
N PRO A 153 -8.48 -9.28 5.00
CA PRO A 153 -8.02 -10.06 6.14
C PRO A 153 -7.87 -11.55 5.74
N PRO A 154 -7.03 -12.33 6.46
CA PRO A 154 -6.98 -13.78 6.25
C PRO A 154 -8.37 -14.39 6.48
N LYS A 155 -8.70 -15.46 5.75
CA LYS A 155 -9.94 -16.20 6.04
C LYS A 155 -9.81 -16.74 7.46
N ALA A 156 -10.80 -16.48 8.31
CA ALA A 156 -10.90 -17.20 9.57
C ALA A 156 -10.86 -18.68 9.23
N ALA A 157 -10.03 -19.45 9.93
CA ALA A 157 -10.16 -20.90 9.87
C ALA A 157 -11.60 -21.19 10.32
N ALA A 158 -12.37 -21.86 9.48
CA ALA A 158 -13.60 -22.47 9.96
C ALA A 158 -13.16 -23.40 11.08
N VAL A 159 -13.48 -23.04 12.32
CA VAL A 159 -13.43 -23.96 13.44
C VAL A 159 -14.51 -24.98 13.11
N LEU A 160 -14.08 -26.15 12.64
CA LEU A 160 -14.91 -27.34 12.55
C LEU A 160 -15.08 -27.91 13.95
#